data_AF-A0A2E3VWX5-F1
#
_entry.id   AF-A0A2E3VWX5-F1
#
_cell.length_a   1.000
_cell.length_b   1.000
_cell.length_c   1.000
_cell.angle_alpha   90.00
_cell.angle_beta   90.00
_cell.angle_gamma   90.00
#
_symmetry.space_group_name_H-M   'P 1'
#
loop_
_entity.id
_entity.type
_entity.pdbx_description
1 polymer ?
#
loop_
_entity_poly.entity_id
_entity_poly.type
_entity_poly.pdbx_seq_one_letter_code
_entity_poly.pdbx_strand_id
1 'polypeptide(L)'
;MLSIDYTKTVKLLLEILPYALKDRRVALEGWTAINLFHRNFDRLSVDIDLCYLPLESREETFKNIHEILNTLKCELEDKLKLRVISNQPLNGKKEAKLIARKNGIEVKIEPNYTLRSSLFDPEILSLSPLAQKNFKVEVEVQCLGLADTYWRKDLCCFR
;
A
#
# COMPACT_ATOMS: atom_id res chain seq x y z
N MET A 1 17.37 16.65 -8.05
CA MET A 1 16.53 17.27 -7.00
C MET A 1 15.09 16.82 -7.25
N LEU A 2 14.40 16.27 -6.26
CA LEU A 2 13.02 15.81 -6.42
C LEU A 2 12.07 16.99 -6.64
N SER A 3 10.99 16.81 -7.41
CA SER A 3 9.98 17.86 -7.54
C SER A 3 9.25 18.08 -6.20
N ILE A 4 8.75 19.29 -6.00
CA ILE A 4 8.01 19.67 -4.78
C ILE A 4 6.78 18.79 -4.61
N ASP A 5 6.04 18.56 -5.70
CA ASP A 5 4.83 17.73 -5.66
C ASP A 5 5.16 16.28 -5.34
N TYR A 6 6.23 15.73 -5.93
CA TYR A 6 6.67 14.38 -5.60
C TYR A 6 7.01 14.23 -4.11
N THR A 7 7.78 15.18 -3.56
CA THR A 7 8.19 15.15 -2.16
C THR A 7 6.97 15.19 -1.24
N LYS A 8 5.94 15.98 -1.59
CA LYS A 8 4.67 16.02 -0.86
C LYS A 8 3.91 14.71 -0.99
N THR A 9 3.89 14.08 -2.17
CA THR A 9 3.24 12.78 -2.38
C THR A 9 3.88 11.69 -1.53
N VAL A 10 5.21 11.58 -1.50
CA VAL A 10 5.88 10.58 -0.67
C VAL A 10 5.62 10.83 0.82
N LYS A 11 5.63 12.09 1.28
CA LYS A 11 5.25 12.41 2.66
C LYS A 11 3.84 11.96 3.00
N LEU A 12 2.87 12.22 2.11
CA LEU A 12 1.50 11.77 2.31
C LEU A 12 1.40 10.22 2.31
N LEU A 13 2.12 9.55 1.42
CA LEU A 13 2.21 8.09 1.39
C LEU A 13 2.75 7.54 2.72
N LEU A 14 3.84 8.10 3.23
CA LEU A 14 4.44 7.71 4.52
C LEU A 14 3.51 7.99 5.70
N GLU A 15 2.68 9.04 5.66
CA GLU A 15 1.62 9.29 6.66
C GLU A 15 0.52 8.21 6.62
N ILE A 16 0.18 7.69 5.43
CA ILE A 16 -0.90 6.70 5.22
C ILE A 16 -0.45 5.28 5.58
N LEU A 17 0.78 4.90 5.28
CA LEU A 17 1.29 3.52 5.41
C LEU A 17 1.00 2.84 6.76
N PRO A 18 1.19 3.49 7.92
CA PRO A 18 0.90 2.87 9.23
C PRO A 18 -0.58 2.50 9.42
N TYR A 19 -1.49 3.20 8.75
CA TYR A 19 -2.92 2.89 8.77
C TYR A 19 -3.25 1.78 7.75
N ALA A 20 -2.70 1.89 6.54
CA ALA A 20 -2.95 0.92 5.47
C ALA A 20 -2.48 -0.49 5.81
N LEU A 21 -1.44 -0.60 6.63
CA LEU A 21 -0.81 -1.87 7.02
C LEU A 21 -1.04 -2.21 8.51
N LYS A 22 -2.05 -1.58 9.12
CA LYS A 22 -2.48 -1.88 10.49
C LYS A 22 -3.15 -3.26 10.59
N ASP A 23 -3.93 -3.64 9.57
CA ASP A 23 -4.54 -4.97 9.48
C ASP A 23 -3.51 -5.99 8.99
N ARG A 24 -3.19 -6.98 9.82
CA ARG A 24 -2.17 -8.00 9.54
C ARG A 24 -2.54 -8.97 8.42
N ARG A 25 -3.79 -8.93 7.92
CA ARG A 25 -4.24 -9.66 6.74
C ARG A 25 -3.70 -9.06 5.44
N VAL A 26 -3.07 -7.88 5.46
CA VAL A 26 -2.45 -7.27 4.29
C VAL A 26 -0.95 -7.02 4.48
N ALA A 27 -0.22 -7.06 3.37
CA ALA A 27 1.19 -6.67 3.30
C ALA A 27 1.42 -5.70 2.13
N LEU A 28 2.42 -4.84 2.25
CA LEU A 28 2.86 -3.95 1.18
C LEU A 28 3.55 -4.77 0.09
N GLU A 29 3.18 -4.52 -1.17
CA GLU A 29 3.85 -5.09 -2.33
C GLU A 29 4.27 -4.00 -3.33
N GLY A 30 4.67 -4.43 -4.53
CA GLY A 30 4.95 -3.53 -5.63
C GLY A 30 6.23 -2.70 -5.48
N TRP A 31 6.32 -1.63 -6.26
CA TRP A 31 7.51 -0.79 -6.33
C TRP A 31 7.74 0.02 -5.05
N THR A 32 6.67 0.36 -4.33
CA THR A 32 6.78 1.07 -3.05
C THR A 32 7.44 0.19 -1.99
N ALA A 33 7.07 -1.10 -1.88
CA ALA A 33 7.79 -2.05 -1.02
C ALA A 33 9.27 -2.17 -1.41
N ILE A 34 9.54 -2.37 -2.71
CA ILE A 34 10.91 -2.51 -3.21
C ILE A 34 11.75 -1.28 -2.90
N ASN A 35 11.26 -0.09 -3.22
CA ASN A 35 12.08 1.12 -3.18
C ASN A 35 12.18 1.72 -1.78
N LEU A 36 11.12 1.66 -0.97
CA LEU A 36 11.13 2.29 0.35
C LEU A 36 11.62 1.35 1.46
N PHE A 37 11.52 0.03 1.30
CA PHE A 37 11.79 -0.91 2.40
C PHE A 37 12.90 -1.92 2.06
N HIS A 38 12.83 -2.57 0.89
CA HIS A 38 13.84 -3.58 0.52
C HIS A 38 15.13 -3.00 -0.03
N ARG A 39 15.05 -1.88 -0.76
CA ARG A 39 16.18 -1.18 -1.36
C ARG A 39 16.31 0.23 -0.81
N ASN A 40 17.45 0.85 -1.09
CA ASN A 40 17.80 2.15 -0.52
C ASN A 40 17.26 3.32 -1.36
N PHE A 41 15.97 3.30 -1.70
CA PHE A 41 15.27 4.38 -2.41
C PHE A 41 15.81 4.69 -3.81
N ASP A 42 16.06 3.63 -4.59
CA ASP A 42 16.67 3.70 -5.93
C ASP A 42 15.75 4.32 -7.00
N ARG A 43 14.42 4.21 -6.82
CA ARG A 43 13.42 4.67 -7.79
C ARG A 43 12.17 5.23 -7.13
N LEU A 44 11.47 6.08 -7.87
CA LEU A 44 10.22 6.73 -7.46
C LEU A 44 9.00 5.81 -7.70
N SER A 45 8.20 5.61 -6.65
CA SER A 45 6.87 5.00 -6.72
C SER A 45 5.99 5.61 -5.61
N VAL A 46 4.72 5.88 -5.94
CA VAL A 46 3.83 6.71 -5.09
C VAL A 46 2.44 6.10 -4.88
N ASP A 47 2.26 4.84 -5.26
CA ASP A 47 1.04 4.08 -5.01
C ASP A 47 1.27 3.07 -3.87
N ILE A 48 0.24 2.76 -3.11
CA ILE A 48 0.27 1.76 -2.04
C ILE A 48 -0.40 0.49 -2.56
N ASP A 49 0.40 -0.45 -3.03
CA ASP A 49 -0.06 -1.76 -3.49
C ASP A 49 -0.18 -2.72 -2.30
N LEU A 50 -1.35 -3.34 -2.11
CA LEU A 50 -1.61 -4.25 -0.99
C LEU A 50 -1.84 -5.68 -1.46
N CYS A 51 -1.14 -6.63 -0.86
CA CYS A 51 -1.40 -8.05 -1.00
C CYS A 51 -2.27 -8.55 0.15
N TYR A 52 -3.40 -9.19 -0.15
CA TYR A 52 -4.20 -9.90 0.84
C TYR A 52 -3.62 -11.30 1.10
N LEU A 53 -3.33 -11.60 2.36
CA LEU A 53 -2.55 -12.77 2.77
C LEU A 53 -3.38 -14.03 3.01
N PRO A 54 -4.57 -13.99 3.64
CA PRO A 54 -5.34 -15.21 3.90
C PRO A 54 -5.74 -15.95 2.61
N LEU A 55 -5.60 -17.28 2.65
CA LEU A 55 -6.06 -18.19 1.61
C LEU A 55 -7.50 -18.60 1.86
N GLU A 56 -8.42 -17.87 1.24
CA GLU A 56 -9.86 -18.06 1.40
C GLU A 56 -10.59 -18.11 0.06
N SER A 57 -11.90 -18.36 0.12
CA SER A 57 -12.80 -18.26 -1.03
C SER A 57 -12.68 -16.86 -1.68
N ARG A 58 -13.00 -16.76 -2.98
CA ARG A 58 -13.01 -15.46 -3.67
C ARG A 58 -14.01 -14.50 -3.03
N GLU A 59 -15.17 -15.01 -2.62
CA GLU A 59 -16.23 -14.20 -1.99
C GLU A 59 -15.75 -13.65 -0.64
N GLU A 60 -15.17 -14.50 0.21
CA GLU A 60 -14.59 -14.11 1.49
C GLU A 60 -13.45 -13.11 1.32
N THR A 61 -12.56 -13.34 0.35
CA THR A 61 -11.47 -12.39 0.07
C THR A 61 -12.02 -11.01 -0.30
N PHE A 62 -12.99 -10.95 -1.20
CA PHE A 62 -13.58 -9.67 -1.60
C PHE A 62 -14.26 -8.99 -0.42
N LYS A 63 -15.02 -9.73 0.38
CA LYS A 63 -15.64 -9.20 1.60
C LYS A 63 -14.60 -8.62 2.56
N ASN A 64 -13.54 -9.38 2.84
CA ASN A 64 -12.50 -9.00 3.79
C ASN A 64 -11.68 -7.80 3.28
N ILE A 65 -11.30 -7.76 2.00
CA ILE A 65 -10.63 -6.59 1.42
C ILE A 65 -11.52 -5.34 1.55
N HIS A 66 -12.82 -5.44 1.27
CA HIS A 66 -13.72 -4.30 1.34
C HIS A 66 -13.92 -3.81 2.78
N GLU A 67 -13.97 -4.71 3.75
CA GLU A 67 -13.98 -4.38 5.17
C GLU A 67 -12.72 -3.62 5.59
N ILE A 68 -11.54 -4.09 5.16
CA ILE A 68 -10.25 -3.43 5.41
C ILE A 68 -10.24 -2.03 4.78
N LEU A 69 -10.65 -1.91 3.50
CA LEU A 69 -10.73 -0.62 2.81
C LEU A 69 -11.72 0.34 3.49
N ASN A 70 -12.86 -0.15 3.98
CA ASN A 70 -13.83 0.70 4.65
C ASN A 70 -13.29 1.20 5.99
N THR A 71 -12.66 0.33 6.77
CA THR A 71 -12.00 0.70 8.03
C THR A 71 -10.89 1.72 7.79
N LEU A 72 -10.01 1.45 6.82
CA LEU A 72 -8.92 2.34 6.43
C LEU A 72 -9.46 3.70 5.99
N LYS A 73 -10.49 3.72 5.14
CA LYS A 73 -11.13 4.96 4.71
C LYS A 73 -11.56 5.81 5.92
N CYS A 74 -12.29 5.23 6.86
CA CYS A 74 -12.75 5.94 8.05
C CYS A 74 -11.59 6.46 8.91
N GLU A 75 -10.53 5.67 9.10
CA GLU A 75 -9.36 6.09 9.88
C GLU A 75 -8.61 7.25 9.22
N LEU A 76 -8.42 7.20 7.88
CA LEU A 76 -7.77 8.27 7.14
C LEU A 76 -8.57 9.57 7.16
N GLU A 77 -9.90 9.48 7.05
CA GLU A 77 -10.80 10.63 7.15
C GLU A 77 -10.81 11.22 8.58
N ASP A 78 -10.84 10.38 9.62
CA ASP A 78 -10.91 10.84 11.00
C ASP A 78 -9.54 11.31 11.54
N LYS A 79 -8.47 10.52 11.39
CA LYS A 79 -7.18 10.79 12.03
C LYS A 79 -6.30 11.75 11.22
N LEU A 80 -6.29 11.58 9.90
CA LEU A 80 -5.42 12.37 9.01
C LEU A 80 -6.15 13.51 8.29
N LYS A 81 -7.47 13.61 8.46
CA LYS A 81 -8.35 14.59 7.82
C LYS A 81 -8.19 14.61 6.29
N LEU A 82 -7.99 13.43 5.71
CA LEU A 82 -7.88 13.25 4.26
C LEU A 82 -9.27 13.17 3.63
N ARG A 83 -9.40 13.61 2.38
CA ARG A 83 -10.57 13.26 1.57
C ARG A 83 -10.31 11.91 0.93
N VAL A 84 -11.12 10.89 1.24
CA VAL A 84 -10.91 9.53 0.73
C VAL A 84 -12.10 9.06 -0.09
N ILE A 85 -11.85 8.65 -1.33
CA ILE A 85 -12.88 8.20 -2.28
C ILE A 85 -12.59 6.76 -2.68
N SER A 86 -13.63 5.93 -2.72
CA SER A 86 -13.55 4.61 -3.36
C SER A 86 -14.02 4.72 -4.82
N ASN A 87 -13.34 4.05 -5.74
CA ASN A 87 -13.75 4.02 -7.16
C ASN A 87 -14.99 3.15 -7.42
N GLN A 88 -15.33 2.26 -6.49
CA GLN A 88 -16.50 1.39 -6.53
C GLN A 88 -17.16 1.33 -5.13
N PRO A 89 -18.46 0.97 -5.03
CA PRO A 89 -19.07 0.70 -3.73
C PRO A 89 -18.31 -0.40 -2.98
N LEU A 90 -18.02 -0.18 -1.70
CA LEU A 90 -17.31 -1.15 -0.86
C LEU A 90 -18.26 -2.25 -0.35
N ASN A 91 -18.85 -3.02 -1.28
CA ASN A 91 -19.87 -4.05 -1.00
C ASN A 91 -19.44 -5.49 -1.31
N GLY A 92 -18.15 -5.74 -1.50
CA GLY A 92 -17.57 -7.06 -1.79
C GLY A 92 -17.83 -7.62 -3.19
N LYS A 93 -18.40 -6.84 -4.13
CA LYS A 93 -18.79 -7.38 -5.46
C LYS A 93 -17.82 -7.07 -6.60
N LYS A 94 -17.06 -5.98 -6.50
CA LYS A 94 -16.18 -5.48 -7.57
C LYS A 94 -14.83 -5.10 -6.98
N GLU A 95 -13.79 -5.21 -7.77
CA GLU A 95 -12.46 -4.74 -7.39
C GLU A 95 -12.51 -3.23 -7.10
N ALA A 96 -12.08 -2.86 -5.91
CA ALA A 96 -12.15 -1.50 -5.41
C ALA A 96 -10.78 -1.02 -4.94
N LYS A 97 -10.56 0.29 -5.02
CA LYS A 97 -9.38 0.97 -4.51
C LYS A 97 -9.78 2.27 -3.85
N LEU A 98 -8.91 2.76 -2.97
CA LEU A 98 -9.07 4.08 -2.37
C LEU A 98 -8.16 5.09 -3.04
N ILE A 99 -8.66 6.32 -3.09
CA ILE A 99 -7.95 7.50 -3.56
C ILE A 99 -7.98 8.50 -2.40
N ALA A 100 -6.84 8.67 -1.74
CA ALA A 100 -6.68 9.59 -0.62
C ALA A 100 -6.07 10.91 -1.11
N ARG A 101 -6.70 12.04 -0.74
CA ARG A 101 -6.31 13.37 -1.22
C ARG A 101 -6.11 14.38 -0.08
N LYS A 102 -5.05 15.19 -0.18
CA LYS A 102 -4.73 16.31 0.71
C LYS A 102 -4.06 17.43 -0.09
N ASN A 103 -4.57 18.65 -0.02
CA ASN A 103 -3.93 19.83 -0.63
C ASN A 103 -3.51 19.66 -2.10
N GLY A 104 -4.35 19.03 -2.92
CA GLY A 104 -4.08 18.78 -4.35
C GLY A 104 -3.18 17.58 -4.65
N ILE A 105 -2.68 16.90 -3.62
CA ILE A 105 -1.88 15.67 -3.72
C ILE A 105 -2.79 14.45 -3.59
N GLU A 106 -2.48 13.40 -4.36
CA GLU A 106 -3.21 12.13 -4.40
C GLU A 106 -2.27 10.95 -4.18
N VAL A 107 -2.69 9.99 -3.36
CA VAL A 107 -2.07 8.67 -3.19
C VAL A 107 -3.16 7.62 -3.38
N LYS A 108 -2.88 6.61 -4.21
CA LYS A 108 -3.79 5.48 -4.42
C LYS A 108 -3.43 4.33 -3.51
N ILE A 109 -4.45 3.62 -3.03
CA ILE A 109 -4.31 2.41 -2.21
C ILE A 109 -5.04 1.31 -2.95
N GLU A 110 -4.28 0.36 -3.50
CA GLU A 110 -4.73 -0.61 -4.50
C GLU A 110 -4.51 -2.04 -3.98
N PRO A 111 -5.57 -2.76 -3.56
CA PRO A 111 -5.47 -4.18 -3.25
C PRO A 111 -5.37 -5.04 -4.51
N ASN A 112 -4.58 -6.11 -4.43
CA ASN A 112 -4.49 -7.12 -5.47
C ASN A 112 -5.54 -8.23 -5.26
N TYR A 113 -6.56 -8.23 -6.10
CA TYR A 113 -7.64 -9.22 -6.06
C TYR A 113 -7.32 -10.52 -6.83
N THR A 114 -6.21 -10.55 -7.59
CA THR A 114 -5.82 -11.71 -8.40
C THR A 114 -4.76 -12.55 -7.71
N LEU A 115 -3.59 -11.96 -7.46
CA LEU A 115 -2.46 -12.63 -6.82
C LEU A 115 -2.60 -12.45 -5.29
N ARG A 116 -3.23 -13.43 -4.64
CA ARG A 116 -3.45 -13.47 -3.18
C ARG A 116 -2.43 -14.40 -2.52
N SER A 117 -2.28 -14.27 -1.20
CA SER A 117 -1.29 -15.00 -0.38
C SER A 117 0.15 -14.67 -0.72
N SER A 118 1.06 -15.05 0.16
CA SER A 118 2.50 -15.00 -0.09
C SER A 118 3.05 -16.42 -0.24
N LEU A 119 4.16 -16.57 -0.96
CA LEU A 119 4.91 -17.82 -1.04
C LEU A 119 5.87 -17.92 0.15
N PHE A 120 6.44 -16.79 0.56
CA PHE A 120 7.23 -16.66 1.78
C PHE A 120 6.47 -15.87 2.85
N ASP A 121 6.86 -16.00 4.11
CA ASP A 121 6.24 -15.22 5.19
C ASP A 121 6.49 -13.71 4.97
N PRO A 122 5.48 -12.85 5.18
CA PRO A 122 5.68 -11.41 5.17
C PRO A 122 6.65 -10.96 6.26
N GLU A 123 7.42 -9.92 5.95
CA GLU A 123 8.46 -9.40 6.82
C GLU A 123 8.09 -8.02 7.34
N ILE A 124 8.45 -7.72 8.59
CA ILE A 124 8.33 -6.39 9.15
C ILE A 124 9.62 -5.63 8.84
N LEU A 125 9.53 -4.57 8.03
CA LEU A 125 10.67 -3.81 7.56
C LEU A 125 10.56 -2.34 7.95
N SER A 126 11.67 -1.78 8.42
CA SER A 126 11.82 -0.34 8.61
C SER A 126 12.06 0.37 7.28
N LEU A 127 11.63 1.61 7.18
CA LEU A 127 11.90 2.50 6.05
C LEU A 127 13.41 2.57 5.77
N SER A 128 13.83 2.60 4.50
CA SER A 128 15.24 2.58 4.13
C SER A 128 16.01 3.80 4.66
N PRO A 129 17.31 3.66 4.98
CA PRO A 129 18.10 4.76 5.58
C PRO A 129 18.09 6.05 4.75
N LEU A 130 18.13 5.94 3.42
CA LEU A 130 18.08 7.13 2.55
C LEU A 130 16.71 7.81 2.60
N ALA A 131 15.61 7.04 2.63
CA ALA A 131 14.27 7.60 2.75
C ALA A 131 14.06 8.24 4.14
N GLN A 132 14.50 7.60 5.22
CA GLN A 132 14.48 8.19 6.57
C GLN A 132 15.22 9.52 6.60
N LYS A 133 16.43 9.60 6.04
CA LYS A 133 17.23 10.83 5.97
C LYS A 133 16.54 11.92 5.14
N ASN A 134 15.97 11.56 3.99
CA ASN A 134 15.36 12.51 3.06
C ASN A 134 14.04 13.09 3.57
N PHE A 135 13.22 12.25 4.22
CA PHE A 135 11.88 12.63 4.66
C PHE A 135 11.80 12.97 6.15
N LYS A 136 12.84 12.62 6.94
CA LYS A 136 12.91 12.79 8.41
C LYS A 136 11.75 12.10 9.12
N VAL A 137 11.43 10.88 8.68
CA VAL A 137 10.37 10.04 9.21
C VAL A 137 10.92 8.64 9.43
N GLU A 138 10.49 8.00 10.52
CA GLU A 138 10.72 6.59 10.80
C GLU A 138 9.38 5.87 10.75
N VAL A 139 9.29 4.84 9.93
CA VAL A 139 8.08 4.02 9.73
C VAL A 139 8.54 2.58 9.59
N GLU A 140 7.80 1.66 10.20
CA GLU A 140 7.97 0.23 10.06
C GLU A 140 6.64 -0.38 9.62
N VAL A 141 6.67 -1.26 8.62
CA VAL A 141 5.46 -1.86 8.07
C VAL A 141 5.68 -3.30 7.64
N GLN A 142 4.58 -4.02 7.47
CA GLN A 142 4.58 -5.38 6.92
C GLN A 142 4.67 -5.33 5.39
N CYS A 143 5.70 -5.95 4.85
CA CYS A 143 5.98 -6.08 3.42
C CYS A 143 5.95 -7.54 3.00
N LEU A 144 5.61 -7.81 1.73
CA LEU A 144 5.93 -9.10 1.15
C LEU A 144 7.45 -9.28 1.09
N GLY A 145 7.90 -10.53 1.20
CA GLY A 145 9.30 -10.89 0.99
C GLY A 145 9.81 -10.41 -0.37
N LEU A 146 11.12 -10.15 -0.47
CA LEU A 146 11.71 -9.54 -1.67
C LEU A 146 11.47 -10.39 -2.93
N ALA A 147 11.63 -11.70 -2.82
CA ALA A 147 11.42 -12.64 -3.91
C ALA A 147 9.96 -12.60 -4.42
N ASP A 148 8.99 -12.61 -3.51
CA ASP A 148 7.57 -12.51 -3.85
C ASP A 148 7.25 -11.19 -4.55
N THR A 149 7.81 -10.10 -4.04
CA THR A 149 7.58 -8.76 -4.57
C THR A 149 8.09 -8.63 -6.02
N TYR A 150 9.26 -9.21 -6.32
CA TYR A 150 9.78 -9.26 -7.70
C TYR A 150 8.97 -10.19 -8.59
N TRP A 151 8.71 -11.42 -8.12
CA TRP A 151 7.99 -12.42 -8.89
C TRP A 151 6.62 -11.90 -9.36
N ARG A 152 5.88 -11.27 -8.46
CA ARG A 152 4.57 -10.65 -8.75
C ARG A 152 4.68 -9.50 -9.75
N LYS A 153 5.78 -8.74 -9.71
CA LYS A 153 6.00 -7.63 -10.64
C LYS A 153 6.20 -8.13 -12.05
N ASP A 154 7.04 -9.15 -12.23
CA ASP A 154 7.30 -9.72 -13.56
C ASP A 154 6.03 -10.34 -14.14
N LEU A 155 5.26 -11.07 -13.33
CA LEU A 155 4.02 -11.71 -13.76
C LEU A 155 2.93 -10.70 -14.16
N CYS A 156 2.77 -9.60 -13.42
CA CYS A 156 1.82 -8.55 -13.75
C CYS A 156 2.27 -7.68 -14.95
N CYS A 157 3.55 -7.68 -15.32
CA CYS A 157 4.04 -6.97 -16.50
C CYS A 157 3.80 -7.72 -17.82
N PHE A 158 3.41 -9.00 -17.78
CA PHE A 158 3.02 -9.80 -18.95
C PHE A 158 1.51 -9.88 -19.19
N ARG A 159 0.73 -9.01 -18.53
CA ARG A 159 -0.73 -8.88 -18.71
C ARG A 159 -1.07 -7.49 -19.21
#